data_AF-F1LHF3-F1
#
_entry.id   AF-F1LHF3-F1
#
_cell.length_a   1.000
_cell.length_b   1.000
_cell.length_c   1.000
_cell.angle_alpha   90.00
_cell.angle_beta   90.00
_cell.angle_gamma   90.00
#
_symmetry.space_group_name_H-M   'P 1'
#
loop_
_entity.id
_entity.type
_entity.pdbx_description
1 polymer ?
#
loop_
_entity_poly.entity_id
_entity_poly.type
_entity_poly.pdbx_seq_one_letter_code
_entity_poly.pdbx_strand_id
1 'polypeptide(L)'
;MKTVCVEKDPTFGGTCLNVGCIPSKSLLNNSHYYHMAKTGDLNNRGVEVKPTLNLEKMMAAKAGAVKALTGGIALLFKANKVQPINGVGTIVGPNEVSVKKTDGTTENLKTRNILIATGSEVTPFPGIDRNSARATGVTTSCNLHTDV
;
A
#
# COMPACT_ATOMS: atom_id res chain seq x y z
N MET A 1 14.97 -23.12 2.08
CA MET A 1 13.61 -23.63 1.81
C MET A 1 13.14 -23.04 0.49
N LYS A 2 12.53 -23.82 -0.41
CA LYS A 2 11.91 -23.24 -1.62
C LYS A 2 10.60 -22.57 -1.18
N THR A 3 10.47 -21.28 -1.45
CA THR A 3 9.36 -20.47 -0.94
C THR A 3 8.59 -19.87 -2.10
N VAL A 4 7.27 -19.95 -2.01
CA VAL A 4 6.33 -19.34 -2.96
C VAL A 4 5.50 -18.32 -2.20
N CYS A 5 5.33 -17.13 -2.76
CA CYS A 5 4.49 -16.07 -2.22
C CYS A 5 3.33 -15.83 -3.18
N VAL A 6 2.10 -15.96 -2.70
CA VAL A 6 0.88 -15.73 -3.49
C VAL A 6 0.28 -14.41 -3.06
N GLU A 7 0.10 -13.48 -4.00
CA GLU A 7 -0.50 -12.16 -3.77
C GLU A 7 -1.49 -11.86 -4.88
N LYS A 8 -2.68 -11.36 -4.54
CA LYS A 8 -3.72 -11.01 -5.51
C LYS A 8 -3.44 -9.66 -6.16
N ASP A 9 -2.81 -8.74 -5.44
CA ASP A 9 -2.58 -7.38 -5.88
C ASP A 9 -1.39 -7.31 -6.86
N PRO A 10 -1.36 -6.31 -7.76
CA PRO A 10 -0.29 -6.17 -8.74
C PRO A 10 1.07 -5.80 -8.12
N THR A 11 1.07 -5.20 -6.92
CA THR A 11 2.27 -4.76 -6.22
C THR A 11 2.41 -5.45 -4.86
N PHE A 12 3.63 -5.91 -4.56
CA PHE A 12 3.95 -6.51 -3.26
C PHE A 12 4.05 -5.47 -2.15
N GLY A 13 3.82 -5.90 -0.90
CA GLY A 13 3.90 -5.06 0.29
C GLY A 13 2.58 -4.84 1.02
N GLY A 14 1.48 -5.38 0.47
CA GLY A 14 0.17 -5.43 1.08
C GLY A 14 -0.37 -4.04 1.47
N THR A 15 -1.25 -4.02 2.48
CA THR A 15 -1.91 -2.79 2.94
C THR A 15 -0.91 -1.75 3.44
N CYS A 16 0.14 -2.17 4.16
CA CYS A 16 1.10 -1.27 4.80
C CYS A 16 1.84 -0.36 3.80
N LEU A 17 2.34 -0.93 2.71
CA LEU A 17 3.11 -0.18 1.70
C LEU A 17 2.20 0.55 0.73
N ASN A 18 1.13 -0.09 0.26
CA ASN A 18 0.32 0.48 -0.83
C ASN A 18 -0.66 1.55 -0.33
N VAL A 19 -1.37 1.28 0.77
CA VAL A 19 -2.54 2.08 1.19
C VAL A 19 -2.59 2.40 2.69
N GLY A 20 -1.49 2.17 3.40
CA GLY A 20 -1.45 2.25 4.87
C GLY A 20 -0.35 3.16 5.37
N CYS A 21 0.66 2.58 6.00
CA CYS A 21 1.71 3.30 6.69
C CYS A 21 2.49 4.23 5.76
N ILE A 22 3.06 3.72 4.66
CA ILE A 22 3.92 4.52 3.79
C ILE A 22 3.23 5.78 3.25
N PRO A 23 2.03 5.69 2.61
CA PRO A 23 1.36 6.88 2.13
C PRO A 23 0.98 7.83 3.27
N SER A 24 0.48 7.31 4.40
CA SER A 24 0.10 8.13 5.55
C SER A 24 1.28 8.88 6.15
N LYS A 25 2.42 8.20 6.36
CA LYS A 25 3.62 8.81 6.95
C LYS A 25 4.28 9.81 5.99
N SER A 26 4.24 9.56 4.69
CA SER A 26 4.70 10.52 3.68
C SER A 26 3.87 11.81 3.72
N LEU A 27 2.55 11.70 3.78
CA LEU A 27 1.65 12.86 3.87
C LEU A 27 1.80 13.60 5.21
N LEU A 28 1.91 12.89 6.33
CA LEU A 28 2.15 13.49 7.65
C LEU A 28 3.46 14.29 7.67
N ASN A 29 4.54 13.74 7.13
CA ASN A 29 5.83 14.43 7.07
C ASN A 29 5.78 15.68 6.18
N ASN A 30 5.18 15.57 4.99
CA ASN A 30 5.08 16.70 4.05
C ASN A 30 4.17 17.82 4.58
N SER A 31 3.05 17.47 5.21
CA SER A 31 2.14 18.45 5.83
C SER A 31 2.77 19.11 7.05
N HIS A 32 3.54 18.36 7.86
CA HIS A 32 4.29 18.91 8.98
C HIS A 32 5.32 19.94 8.53
N TYR A 33 6.09 19.67 7.48
CA TYR A 33 7.03 20.67 6.93
C TYR A 33 6.33 21.92 6.42
N TYR A 34 5.19 21.77 5.73
CA TYR A 34 4.39 22.92 5.31
C TYR A 34 3.90 23.74 6.50
N HIS A 35 3.44 23.07 7.56
CA HIS A 35 3.00 23.72 8.80
C HIS A 35 4.13 24.49 9.49
N MET A 36 5.31 23.89 9.65
CA MET A 36 6.50 24.54 10.23
C MET A 36 6.92 25.78 9.42
N ALA A 37 6.86 25.69 8.09
CA ALA A 37 7.21 26.81 7.23
C ALA A 37 6.18 27.94 7.29
N LYS A 38 4.91 27.64 7.58
CA LYS A 38 3.82 28.62 7.61
C LYS A 38 3.65 29.30 8.96
N THR A 39 3.90 28.59 10.06
CA THR A 39 3.67 29.08 11.44
C THR A 39 4.80 29.96 11.98
N GLY A 40 5.92 30.05 11.26
CA GLY A 40 7.06 30.88 11.67
C GLY A 40 8.09 30.15 12.55
N ASP A 41 7.93 28.84 12.78
CA ASP A 41 8.96 28.02 13.44
C ASP A 41 10.31 28.08 12.70
N LEU A 42 10.28 28.18 11.37
CA LEU A 42 11.46 28.40 10.55
C LEU A 42 12.03 29.83 10.73
N ASN A 43 11.18 30.84 10.93
CA ASN A 43 11.63 32.22 11.14
C ASN A 43 12.40 32.35 12.47
N ASN A 44 11.96 31.65 13.53
CA ASN A 44 12.69 31.58 14.80
C ASN A 44 14.08 30.94 14.68
N ARG A 45 14.33 30.24 13.56
CA ARG A 45 15.62 29.63 13.22
C ARG A 45 16.38 30.42 12.14
N GLY A 46 15.96 31.66 11.86
CA GLY A 46 16.60 32.55 10.87
C GLY A 46 16.27 32.21 9.41
N VAL A 47 15.27 31.37 9.16
CA VAL A 47 14.84 30.99 7.79
C VAL A 47 13.52 31.67 7.48
N GLU A 48 13.58 32.80 6.77
CA GLU A 48 12.42 33.55 6.34
C GLU A 48 11.87 33.02 5.02
N VAL A 49 10.68 32.39 5.06
CA VAL A 49 10.02 31.85 3.87
C VAL A 49 8.50 32.08 3.91
N LYS A 50 7.89 32.23 2.73
CA LYS A 50 6.43 32.27 2.55
C LYS A 50 5.99 31.07 1.71
N PRO A 51 5.59 29.94 2.33
CA PRO A 51 5.32 28.71 1.59
C PRO A 51 3.96 28.76 0.87
N THR A 52 3.93 28.24 -0.36
CA THR A 52 2.71 27.93 -1.10
C THR A 52 2.49 26.42 -1.15
N LEU A 53 1.25 25.96 -1.03
CA LEU A 53 0.93 24.54 -1.08
C LEU A 53 0.70 24.12 -2.54
N ASN A 54 1.50 23.17 -3.02
CA ASN A 54 1.22 22.45 -4.25
C ASN A 54 0.86 20.99 -3.91
N LEU A 55 -0.44 20.69 -3.95
CA LEU A 55 -0.96 19.38 -3.58
C LEU A 55 -0.54 18.29 -4.57
N GLU A 56 -0.52 18.59 -5.87
CA GLU A 56 -0.13 17.62 -6.92
C GLU A 56 1.29 17.09 -6.70
N LYS A 57 2.25 17.99 -6.43
CA LYS A 57 3.63 17.60 -6.13
C LYS A 57 3.73 16.79 -4.84
N MET A 58 2.94 17.13 -3.82
CA MET A 58 2.91 16.39 -2.57
C MET A 58 2.39 14.95 -2.77
N MET A 59 1.34 14.79 -3.58
CA MET A 59 0.78 13.49 -3.94
C MET A 59 1.73 12.68 -4.84
N ALA A 60 2.43 13.34 -5.76
CA ALA A 60 3.45 12.71 -6.59
C ALA A 60 4.65 12.20 -5.77
N ALA A 61 5.10 12.97 -4.77
CA ALA A 61 6.16 12.54 -3.86
C ALA A 61 5.76 11.28 -3.07
N LYS A 62 4.52 11.24 -2.59
CA LYS A 62 3.93 10.06 -1.94
C LYS A 62 3.94 8.84 -2.86
N ALA A 63 3.44 9.00 -4.09
CA ALA A 63 3.40 7.93 -5.09
C ALA A 63 4.82 7.43 -5.45
N GLY A 64 5.79 8.33 -5.54
CA GLY A 64 7.20 7.99 -5.75
C GLY A 64 7.77 7.11 -4.64
N ALA A 65 7.51 7.45 -3.38
CA ALA A 65 7.95 6.66 -2.23
C ALA A 65 7.34 5.24 -2.23
N VAL A 66 6.04 5.14 -2.50
CA VAL A 66 5.35 3.83 -2.60
C VAL A 66 5.94 3.00 -3.75
N LYS A 67 6.15 3.59 -4.93
CA LYS A 67 6.72 2.90 -6.10
C LYS A 67 8.13 2.39 -5.85
N ALA A 68 8.98 3.19 -5.19
CA ALA A 68 10.34 2.80 -4.85
C ALA A 68 10.37 1.60 -3.89
N LEU A 69 9.55 1.62 -2.83
CA LEU A 69 9.54 0.56 -1.83
C LEU A 69 8.91 -0.74 -2.35
N THR A 70 7.82 -0.65 -3.09
CA THR A 70 7.17 -1.81 -3.73
C THR A 70 8.09 -2.48 -4.77
N GLY A 71 8.81 -1.68 -5.57
CA GLY A 71 9.86 -2.17 -6.47
C GLY A 71 11.03 -2.83 -5.73
N GLY A 72 11.43 -2.27 -4.58
CA GLY A 72 12.44 -2.85 -3.71
C GLY A 72 12.10 -4.26 -3.22
N ILE A 73 10.83 -4.52 -2.87
CA ILE A 73 10.39 -5.87 -2.47
C ILE A 73 10.53 -6.87 -3.62
N ALA A 74 10.15 -6.49 -4.84
CA ALA A 74 10.30 -7.36 -6.00
C ALA A 74 11.77 -7.73 -6.26
N LEU A 75 12.70 -6.79 -6.02
CA LEU A 75 14.13 -7.06 -6.08
C LEU A 75 14.59 -8.01 -4.96
N LEU A 76 14.11 -7.81 -3.73
CA LEU A 76 14.42 -8.68 -2.59
C LEU A 76 13.91 -10.11 -2.80
N PHE A 77 12.74 -10.30 -3.44
CA PHE A 77 12.23 -11.63 -3.77
C PHE A 77 13.15 -12.35 -4.76
N LYS A 78 13.64 -11.64 -5.78
CA LYS A 78 14.62 -12.18 -6.72
C LYS A 78 15.93 -12.55 -6.02
N ALA A 79 16.45 -11.67 -5.16
CA ALA A 79 17.69 -11.93 -4.41
C ALA A 79 17.58 -13.15 -3.47
N ASN A 80 16.41 -13.33 -2.84
CA ASN A 80 16.15 -14.44 -1.92
C ASN A 80 15.57 -15.70 -2.59
N LYS A 81 15.47 -15.72 -3.93
CA LYS A 81 14.92 -16.85 -4.71
C LYS A 81 13.49 -17.24 -4.28
N VAL A 82 12.69 -16.26 -3.88
CA VAL A 82 11.26 -16.43 -3.59
C VAL A 82 10.51 -16.34 -4.91
N GLN A 83 9.62 -17.30 -5.19
CA GLN A 83 8.79 -17.28 -6.40
C GLN A 83 7.50 -16.51 -6.12
N PRO A 84 7.28 -15.32 -6.71
CA PRO A 84 6.01 -14.63 -6.64
C PRO A 84 4.99 -15.26 -7.61
N ILE A 85 3.74 -15.39 -7.18
CA ILE A 85 2.61 -15.75 -8.01
C ILE A 85 1.50 -14.73 -7.78
N ASN A 86 1.06 -14.10 -8.88
CA ASN A 86 -0.04 -13.15 -8.85
C ASN A 86 -1.38 -13.88 -9.03
N GLY A 87 -2.20 -13.88 -7.98
CA GLY A 87 -3.49 -14.58 -7.97
C GLY A 87 -4.09 -14.73 -6.58
N VAL A 88 -5.28 -15.32 -6.53
CA VAL A 88 -6.00 -15.61 -5.29
C VAL A 88 -5.71 -17.06 -4.89
N GLY A 89 -5.04 -17.25 -3.76
CA GLY A 89 -4.79 -18.57 -3.17
C GLY A 89 -5.95 -19.07 -2.32
N THR A 90 -6.41 -20.29 -2.56
CA THR A 90 -7.41 -21.00 -1.76
C THR A 90 -6.80 -22.30 -1.23
N ILE A 91 -6.88 -22.54 0.08
CA ILE A 91 -6.40 -23.78 0.69
C ILE A 91 -7.44 -24.87 0.43
N VAL A 92 -7.11 -25.85 -0.41
CA VAL A 92 -8.03 -26.94 -0.80
C VAL A 92 -7.80 -28.23 0.02
N GLY A 93 -6.67 -28.31 0.72
CA GLY A 93 -6.34 -29.42 1.61
C GLY A 93 -5.15 -29.09 2.52
N PRO A 94 -4.77 -30.01 3.42
CA PRO A 94 -3.73 -29.78 4.42
C PRO A 94 -2.34 -29.47 3.83
N ASN A 95 -2.08 -29.88 2.58
CA ASN A 95 -0.81 -29.70 1.89
C ASN A 95 -0.96 -29.18 0.45
N GLU A 96 -2.11 -28.59 0.13
CA GLU A 96 -2.42 -28.15 -1.23
C GLU A 96 -3.12 -26.79 -1.23
N VAL A 97 -2.59 -25.88 -2.05
CA VAL A 97 -3.13 -24.54 -2.27
C VAL A 97 -3.40 -24.37 -3.76
N SER A 98 -4.64 -24.04 -4.10
CA SER A 98 -5.05 -23.72 -5.47
C SER A 98 -4.96 -22.22 -5.68
N VAL A 99 -4.21 -21.77 -6.69
CA VAL A 99 -4.02 -20.35 -7.00
C VAL A 99 -4.73 -20.03 -8.30
N LYS A 100 -5.78 -19.22 -8.21
CA LYS A 100 -6.47 -18.65 -9.38
C LYS A 100 -5.72 -17.39 -9.81
N LYS A 101 -5.00 -17.47 -10.92
CA LYS A 101 -4.28 -16.35 -11.52
C LYS A 101 -5.24 -15.34 -12.13
N THR A 102 -4.74 -14.13 -12.36
CA THR A 102 -5.51 -13.03 -12.98
C THR A 102 -5.91 -13.34 -14.43
N ASP A 103 -5.23 -14.25 -15.10
CA ASP A 103 -5.56 -14.74 -16.45
C ASP A 103 -6.70 -15.77 -16.48
N GLY A 104 -7.24 -16.13 -15.30
CA GLY A 104 -8.30 -17.14 -15.16
C GLY A 104 -7.80 -18.58 -15.05
N THR A 105 -6.50 -18.81 -15.24
CA THR A 105 -5.91 -20.14 -15.03
C THR A 105 -5.81 -20.47 -13.55
N THR A 106 -5.86 -21.76 -13.24
CA THR A 106 -5.73 -22.26 -11.87
C THR A 106 -4.50 -23.16 -11.77
N GLU A 107 -3.61 -22.85 -10.82
CA GLU A 107 -2.40 -23.63 -10.55
C GLU A 107 -2.48 -24.24 -9.15
N ASN A 108 -2.37 -25.57 -9.06
CA ASN A 108 -2.35 -26.26 -7.78
C ASN A 108 -0.91 -26.45 -7.30
N LEU A 109 -0.63 -25.94 -6.10
CA LEU A 109 0.67 -25.98 -5.46
C LEU A 109 0.64 -26.96 -4.30
N LYS A 110 1.49 -27.98 -4.35
CA LYS A 110 1.73 -28.90 -3.23
C LYS A 110 2.84 -28.36 -2.34
N THR A 111 2.57 -28.21 -1.04
CA THR A 111 3.52 -27.69 -0.07
C THR A 111 3.43 -28.43 1.27
N ARG A 112 4.57 -28.54 1.96
CA ARG A 112 4.62 -29.13 3.31
C ARG A 112 4.07 -28.18 4.37
N ASN A 113 4.29 -26.88 4.19
CA ASN A 113 3.93 -25.84 5.15
C ASN A 113 3.14 -24.72 4.45
N ILE A 114 2.11 -24.20 5.12
CA ILE A 114 1.29 -23.08 4.63
C ILE A 114 1.31 -21.99 5.71
N LEU A 115 1.65 -20.76 5.32
CA LEU A 115 1.59 -19.57 6.18
C LEU A 115 0.50 -18.64 5.67
N ILE A 116 -0.51 -18.37 6.49
CA ILE A 116 -1.62 -17.48 6.15
C ILE A 116 -1.24 -16.05 6.56
N ALA A 117 -1.12 -15.17 5.58
CA ALA A 117 -0.77 -13.77 5.76
C ALA A 117 -1.66 -12.84 4.92
N THR A 118 -2.97 -13.12 4.88
CA THR A 118 -3.96 -12.41 4.03
C THR A 118 -4.29 -10.98 4.48
N GLY A 119 -3.72 -10.52 5.60
CA GLY A 119 -3.87 -9.15 6.09
C GLY A 119 -5.24 -8.87 6.72
N SER A 120 -5.69 -7.62 6.58
CA SER A 120 -6.91 -7.09 7.19
C SER A 120 -7.65 -6.16 6.24
N GLU A 121 -8.96 -6.01 6.44
CA GLU A 121 -9.80 -5.09 5.68
C GLU A 121 -10.49 -4.05 6.57
N VAL A 122 -11.01 -3.00 5.95
CA VAL A 122 -11.74 -1.93 6.65
C VAL A 122 -13.12 -2.45 7.06
N THR A 123 -13.41 -2.39 8.36
CA THR A 123 -14.73 -2.75 8.91
C THR A 123 -15.81 -1.82 8.35
N PRO A 124 -16.88 -2.34 7.73
CA PRO A 124 -17.99 -1.52 7.27
C PRO A 124 -18.77 -0.98 8.47
N PHE A 125 -19.15 0.30 8.42
CA PHE A 125 -20.03 0.89 9.42
C PHE A 125 -21.50 0.67 9.03
N PRO A 126 -22.33 0.09 9.89
CA PRO A 126 -23.73 -0.15 9.58
C PRO A 126 -24.47 1.19 9.42
N GLY A 127 -24.99 1.46 8.21
CA GLY A 127 -25.76 2.67 7.88
C GLY A 127 -25.03 3.74 7.07
N ILE A 128 -23.75 3.54 6.75
CA ILE A 128 -22.99 4.44 5.87
C ILE A 128 -22.42 3.65 4.70
N ASP A 129 -22.79 4.05 3.48
CA ASP A 129 -22.21 3.48 2.26
C ASP A 129 -20.79 4.03 2.02
N ARG A 130 -19.85 3.12 1.80
CA ARG A 130 -18.43 3.40 1.50
C ARG A 130 -18.23 4.13 0.17
N ASN A 131 -19.24 4.15 -0.70
CA ASN A 131 -19.19 4.86 -1.99
C ASN A 131 -19.66 6.32 -1.92
N SER A 132 -20.11 6.80 -0.76
CA SER A 132 -20.45 8.23 -0.65
C SER A 132 -19.17 9.06 -0.56
N ALA A 133 -19.05 10.11 -1.40
CA ALA A 133 -17.90 11.04 -1.41
C ALA A 133 -17.60 11.72 -0.06
N ARG A 134 -18.50 11.56 0.93
CA ARG A 134 -18.37 12.10 2.29
C ARG A 134 -17.91 11.07 3.33
N ALA A 135 -18.00 9.78 3.04
CA ALA A 135 -17.57 8.70 3.92
C ALA A 135 -16.41 7.93 3.30
N THR A 136 -15.24 8.58 3.31
CA THR A 136 -14.03 8.00 2.73
C THR A 136 -13.36 7.02 3.70
N GLY A 137 -13.07 5.81 3.22
CA GLY A 137 -12.22 4.87 3.95
C GLY A 137 -10.77 5.35 4.01
N VAL A 138 -9.95 4.74 4.87
CA VAL A 138 -8.52 5.09 5.03
C VAL A 138 -7.77 5.10 3.69
N THR A 139 -8.08 4.15 2.80
CA THR A 139 -7.52 4.07 1.45
C THR A 139 -7.83 5.31 0.60
N THR A 140 -9.09 5.75 0.59
CA THR A 140 -9.56 6.91 -0.19
C THR A 140 -9.07 8.22 0.43
N SER A 141 -9.01 8.32 1.77
CA SER A 141 -8.48 9.51 2.46
C SER A 141 -7.01 9.80 2.09
N CYS A 142 -6.22 8.76 1.78
CA CYS A 142 -4.85 8.90 1.31
C CYS A 142 -4.75 9.26 -0.19
N ASN A 143 -5.84 9.19 -0.96
CA ASN A 143 -5.91 9.42 -2.41
C ASN A 143 -7.01 10.44 -2.75
N LEU A 144 -6.83 11.70 -2.34
CA LEU A 144 -7.73 12.83 -2.61
C LEU A 144 -7.93 13.20 -4.11
N HIS A 145 -7.43 12.39 -5.05
CA HIS A 145 -7.51 12.65 -6.50
C HIS A 145 -8.33 11.60 -7.26
N THR A 146 -8.83 10.54 -6.61
CA THR A 146 -9.60 9.49 -7.29
C THR A 146 -11.11 9.61 -7.14
N ASP A 147 -11.61 10.70 -6.56
CA ASP A 147 -13.04 10.96 -6.37
C ASP A 147 -13.57 12.03 -7.36
N VAL A 148 -13.23 11.88 -8.65
CA VAL A 148 -13.98 12.47 -9.79
C VAL A 148 -14.11 11.41 -10.89
#